data_AF-A0A1G1P921-F1
#
_entry.id   AF-A0A1G1P921-F1
#
_cell.length_a   1.000
_cell.length_b   1.000
_cell.length_c   1.000
_cell.angle_alpha   90.00
_cell.angle_beta   90.00
_cell.angle_gamma   90.00
#
_symmetry.space_group_name_H-M   'P 1'
#
loop_
_entity.id
_entity.type
_entity.pdbx_description
1 polymer ?
#
loop_
_entity_poly.entity_id
_entity_poly.type
_entity_poly.pdbx_seq_one_letter_code
_entity_poly.pdbx_strand_id
1 'polypeptide(L)'
;MAQSYKFLRASVTVFKVLAWVTVAVQVITGLMLIIGGGEPVLIGGVEIPARLVGVLNFVAAGVYFFSLWLMSSLLRLLLDVRDRLPG
;
A
#
# COMPACT_ATOMS: atom_id res chain seq x y z
N MET A 1 14.37 26.18 -3.92
CA MET A 1 14.79 24.80 -3.57
C MET A 1 14.27 24.31 -2.21
N ALA A 2 14.26 25.10 -1.14
CA ALA A 2 13.79 24.69 0.20
C ALA A 2 12.35 24.12 0.27
N GLN A 3 11.45 24.60 -0.58
CA GLN A 3 10.04 24.17 -0.60
C GLN A 3 9.85 22.76 -1.18
N SER A 4 10.63 22.38 -2.21
CA SER A 4 10.60 21.03 -2.79
C SER A 4 11.02 19.94 -1.80
N TYR A 5 11.94 20.25 -0.86
CA TYR A 5 12.35 19.31 0.19
C TYR A 5 11.30 19.13 1.28
N LYS A 6 10.54 20.18 1.62
CA LYS A 6 9.37 20.03 2.50
C LYS A 6 8.31 19.14 1.86
N PHE A 7 8.06 19.32 0.56
CA PHE A 7 7.16 18.45 -0.19
C PHE A 7 7.64 17.01 -0.24
N LEU A 8 8.91 16.75 -0.57
CA LEU A 8 9.44 15.38 -0.62
C LEU A 8 9.40 14.68 0.75
N ARG A 9 9.74 15.39 1.83
CA ARG A 9 9.66 14.85 3.19
C ARG A 9 8.21 14.58 3.60
N ALA A 10 7.27 15.44 3.23
CA ALA A 10 5.85 15.20 3.43
C ALA A 10 5.37 13.96 2.63
N SER A 11 5.80 13.80 1.38
CA SER A 11 5.46 12.65 0.55
C SER A 11 5.94 11.33 1.18
N VAL A 12 7.16 11.27 1.72
CA VAL A 12 7.66 10.09 2.44
C VAL A 12 6.72 9.69 3.59
N THR A 13 6.28 10.66 4.39
CA THR A 13 5.34 10.42 5.48
C THR A 13 3.98 9.96 4.96
N VAL A 14 3.45 10.61 3.92
CA VAL A 14 2.17 10.24 3.30
C VAL A 14 2.21 8.81 2.77
N PHE A 15 3.26 8.42 2.05
CA PHE A 15 3.41 7.05 1.53
C PHE A 15 3.46 6.01 2.65
N LYS A 16 4.14 6.30 3.77
CA LYS A 16 4.14 5.40 4.94
C LYS A 16 2.76 5.27 5.57
N VAL A 17 2.04 6.38 5.75
CA VAL A 17 0.68 6.36 6.31
C VAL A 17 -0.25 5.59 5.38
N LEU A 18 -0.21 5.86 4.07
CA LEU A 18 -1.00 5.13 3.08
C LEU A 18 -0.66 3.64 3.05
N ALA A 19 0.61 3.26 3.22
CA ALA A 19 1.01 1.85 3.31
C ALA A 19 0.28 1.15 4.47
N TRP A 20 0.25 1.75 5.66
CA TRP A 20 -0.45 1.17 6.80
C TRP A 20 -1.97 1.20 6.68
N VAL A 21 -2.53 2.27 6.12
CA VAL A 21 -3.98 2.38 5.87
C VAL A 21 -4.44 1.31 4.87
N THR A 22 -3.70 1.11 3.78
CA THR A 22 -4.02 0.08 2.79
C THR A 22 -3.97 -1.32 3.40
N VAL A 23 -2.98 -1.63 4.24
CA VAL A 23 -2.96 -2.89 5.00
C VAL A 23 -4.21 -3.04 5.86
N ALA A 24 -4.56 -2.03 6.66
CA ALA A 24 -5.71 -2.10 7.55
C ALA A 24 -7.01 -2.37 6.77
N VAL A 25 -7.26 -1.60 5.70
CA VAL A 25 -8.47 -1.75 4.88
C VAL A 25 -8.52 -3.14 4.22
N GLN A 26 -7.42 -3.58 3.60
CA GLN A 26 -7.38 -4.86 2.90
C GLN A 26 -7.48 -6.06 3.85
N VAL A 27 -6.86 -5.98 5.02
CA VAL A 27 -6.94 -7.02 6.06
C VAL A 27 -8.36 -7.10 6.62
N ILE A 28 -8.99 -5.98 6.96
CA ILE A 28 -10.37 -5.95 7.48
C ILE A 28 -11.33 -6.51 6.43
N THR A 29 -11.21 -6.05 5.17
CA THR A 29 -12.05 -6.51 4.06
C THR A 29 -11.83 -8.00 3.79
N GLY A 30 -10.58 -8.45 3.79
CA GLY A 30 -10.21 -9.85 3.65
C GLY A 30 -10.81 -10.72 4.75
N LEU A 31 -10.70 -10.31 6.01
CA LEU A 31 -11.31 -11.01 7.15
C LEU A 31 -12.83 -11.07 7.05
N MET A 32 -13.49 -9.98 6.67
CA MET A 32 -14.94 -9.96 6.50
C MET A 32 -15.39 -10.96 5.44
N LEU A 33 -14.69 -11.05 4.31
CA LEU A 33 -15.02 -11.98 3.23
C LEU A 33 -14.73 -13.44 3.58
N ILE A 34 -13.68 -13.71 4.36
CA ILE A 34 -13.33 -15.06 4.81
C ILE A 34 -14.31 -15.56 5.90
N ILE A 35 -14.55 -14.74 6.93
CA ILE A 35 -15.32 -15.12 8.11
C ILE A 35 -16.82 -14.96 7.87
N GLY A 36 -17.24 -13.80 7.37
CA GLY A 36 -18.65 -13.50 7.12
C GLY A 36 -19.22 -14.28 5.94
N GLY A 37 -18.37 -14.70 5.00
CA GLY A 37 -18.84 -15.23 3.72
C GLY A 37 -19.56 -14.15 2.91
N GLY A 38 -20.16 -14.54 1.79
CA GLY A 38 -20.86 -13.62 0.90
C GLY A 38 -21.12 -14.24 -0.47
N GLU A 39 -21.79 -13.48 -1.32
CA GLU A 39 -22.02 -13.86 -2.71
C GLU A 39 -20.69 -13.95 -3.48
N PRO A 40 -20.61 -14.80 -4.52
CA PRO A 40 -19.47 -14.81 -5.43
C PRO A 40 -19.21 -13.42 -5.99
N VAL A 41 -17.95 -12.99 -5.98
CA VAL A 41 -17.57 -11.70 -6.55
C VAL A 41 -17.25 -11.91 -8.02
N LEU A 42 -17.88 -11.11 -8.87
CA LEU A 42 -17.66 -11.17 -10.31
C LEU A 42 -16.42 -10.36 -10.69
N ILE A 43 -15.37 -11.05 -11.14
CA ILE A 43 -14.10 -10.43 -11.56
C ILE A 43 -13.83 -10.83 -13.00
N GLY A 44 -13.86 -9.86 -13.92
CA GLY A 44 -13.58 -10.11 -15.35
C GLY A 44 -14.52 -11.10 -16.03
N GLY A 45 -15.77 -11.20 -15.55
CA GLY A 45 -16.76 -12.16 -16.06
C GLY A 45 -16.71 -13.56 -15.42
N VAL A 46 -15.80 -13.79 -14.47
CA VAL A 46 -15.71 -15.05 -13.71
C VAL A 46 -16.24 -14.83 -12.30
N GLU A 47 -17.09 -15.74 -11.83
CA GLU A 47 -17.56 -15.76 -10.44
C GLU A 47 -16.51 -16.41 -9.54
N ILE A 48 -15.97 -15.62 -8.61
CA ILE A 48 -14.95 -16.07 -7.67
C ILE A 48 -15.56 -16.17 -6.27
N PRO A 49 -15.41 -17.31 -5.56
CA PRO A 49 -15.92 -17.45 -4.21
C PRO A 49 -15.43 -16.33 -3.28
N ALA A 50 -16.32 -15.73 -2.50
CA ALA A 50 -16.01 -14.62 -1.59
C ALA A 50 -14.80 -14.91 -0.68
N ARG A 51 -14.68 -16.15 -0.17
CA ARG A 51 -13.55 -16.58 0.65
C ARG A 51 -12.21 -16.50 -0.10
N LEU A 52 -12.20 -16.88 -1.38
CA LEU A 52 -11.00 -16.79 -2.20
C LEU A 52 -10.62 -15.34 -2.48
N VAL A 53 -11.61 -14.48 -2.72
CA VAL A 53 -11.41 -13.02 -2.85
C VAL A 53 -10.86 -12.43 -1.55
N GLY A 54 -11.34 -12.92 -0.40
CA GLY A 54 -10.80 -12.56 0.91
C GLY A 54 -9.31 -12.91 1.04
N VAL A 55 -8.91 -14.13 0.63
CA VAL A 55 -7.48 -14.53 0.59
C VAL A 55 -6.68 -13.64 -0.36
N LEU A 56 -7.20 -13.36 -1.55
CA LEU A 56 -6.56 -12.46 -2.52
C LEU A 56 -6.39 -11.05 -1.97
N ASN A 57 -7.32 -10.56 -1.14
CA ASN A 57 -7.17 -9.27 -0.47
C ASN A 57 -5.99 -9.25 0.51
N PHE A 58 -5.67 -10.34 1.21
CA PHE A 58 -4.45 -10.40 2.03
C PHE A 58 -3.18 -10.36 1.18
N VAL A 59 -3.17 -11.07 0.05
CA VAL A 59 -2.06 -11.02 -0.89
C VAL A 59 -1.89 -9.59 -1.44
N ALA A 60 -2.99 -8.97 -1.85
CA ALA A 60 -3.00 -7.58 -2.30
C ALA A 60 -2.53 -6.61 -1.20
N ALA A 61 -2.93 -6.81 0.05
CA ALA A 61 -2.45 -6.02 1.19
C ALA A 61 -0.92 -6.01 1.27
N GLY A 62 -0.30 -7.19 1.15
CA GLY A 62 1.16 -7.33 1.15
C GLY A 62 1.81 -6.61 -0.04
N VAL A 63 1.26 -6.78 -1.25
CA VAL A 63 1.79 -6.15 -2.47
C VAL A 63 1.68 -4.62 -2.40
N TYR A 64 0.53 -4.08 -1.99
CA TYR A 64 0.34 -2.63 -1.86
C TYR A 64 1.21 -2.04 -0.76
N PHE A 65 1.28 -2.69 0.40
CA PHE A 65 2.17 -2.28 1.48
C PHE A 65 3.61 -2.21 1.02
N PHE A 66 4.11 -3.29 0.42
CA PHE A 66 5.48 -3.37 -0.04
C PHE A 66 5.79 -2.29 -1.08
N SER A 67 4.88 -2.08 -2.04
CA SER A 67 5.05 -1.06 -3.09
C SER A 67 5.12 0.35 -2.51
N LEU A 68 4.21 0.71 -1.61
CA LEU A 68 4.17 2.03 -0.98
C LEU A 68 5.37 2.24 -0.03
N TRP A 69 5.76 1.19 0.70
CA TRP A 69 6.92 1.22 1.58
C TRP A 69 8.23 1.35 0.81
N LEU A 70 8.37 0.62 -0.30
CA LEU A 70 9.51 0.70 -1.20
C LEU A 70 9.60 2.12 -1.79
N MET A 71 8.48 2.67 -2.27
CA MET A 71 8.43 4.05 -2.78
C MET A 71 8.87 5.06 -1.72
N SER A 72 8.39 4.92 -0.48
CA SER A 72 8.86 5.72 0.66
C SER A 72 10.37 5.58 0.88
N SER A 73 10.91 4.37 0.77
CA SER A 73 12.32 4.09 1.02
C SER A 73 13.20 4.68 -0.08
N LEU A 74 12.78 4.56 -1.34
CA LEU A 74 13.46 5.15 -2.50
C LEU A 74 13.47 6.68 -2.43
N LEU A 75 12.34 7.31 -2.09
CA LEU A 75 12.28 8.77 -1.91
C LEU A 75 13.19 9.25 -0.78
N ARG A 76 13.27 8.49 0.32
CA ARG A 76 14.19 8.80 1.41
C ARG A 76 15.64 8.62 1.00
N LEU A 77 15.97 7.57 0.25
CA LEU A 77 17.31 7.35 -0.29
C LEU A 77 17.74 8.50 -1.22
N LEU A 78 16.84 8.96 -2.10
CA LEU A 78 17.09 10.10 -2.98
C LEU A 78 17.37 11.39 -2.19
N LEU A 79 16.66 11.60 -1.07
CA LEU A 79 16.95 12.71 -0.16
C LEU A 79 18.31 12.55 0.50
N ASP A 80 18.61 11.37 1.07
CA ASP A 80 19.88 11.13 1.77
C ASP A 80 21.10 11.23 0.84
N VAL A 81 21.00 10.75 -0.41
CA VAL A 81 22.08 10.89 -1.41
C VAL A 81 22.29 12.35 -1.77
N ARG A 82 21.21 13.12 -1.94
CA ARG A 82 21.31 14.55 -2.26
C ARG A 82 21.82 15.39 -1.10
N ASP A 83 21.41 15.08 0.13
CA ASP A 83 21.88 15.77 1.34
C ASP A 83 23.36 15.48 1.63
N ARG A 84 23.90 14.35 1.14
CA ARG A 84 25.31 13.96 1.27
C ARG A 84 26.20 14.36 0.10
N LEU A 85 25.64 14.76 -1.05
CA LEU A 85 26.43 15.25 -2.17
C LEU A 85 26.84 16.70 -1.90
N PRO A 86 28.15 17.02 -1.88
CA PRO A 86 28.60 18.39 -1.74
C PRO A 86 28.18 19.19 -2.98
N GLY A 87 27.31 20.17 -2.78
CA GLY A 87 27.15 21.33 -3.64
C GLY A 87 27.86 22.51 -3.01
#